data_AF-A0A2U0S418-F1
#
_entry.id   AF-A0A2U0S418-F1
#
_cell.length_a   1.000
_cell.length_b   1.000
_cell.length_c   1.000
_cell.angle_alpha   90.00
_cell.angle_beta   90.00
_cell.angle_gamma   90.00
#
_symmetry.space_group_name_H-M   'P 1'
#
loop_
_entity.id
_entity.type
_entity.pdbx_description
1 polymer ?
#
loop_
_entity_poly.entity_id
_entity_poly.type
_entity_poly.pdbx_seq_one_letter_code
_entity_poly.pdbx_strand_id
1 'polypeptide(L)' 'AIVDFKKEDAAIGPPVSIRVSKEQASRLFEKQGMTVLKSHDLNYHYLIVFGKN' A
#
# COMPACT_ATOMS: atom_id res chain seq x y z
N ALA A 1 -6.28 6.79 4.47
CA ALA A 1 -4.90 6.54 4.02
C ALA A 1 -4.48 5.15 4.49
N ILE A 2 -3.55 4.50 3.80
CA ILE A 2 -2.99 3.21 4.20
C ILE A 2 -1.48 3.30 4.30
N VAL A 3 -0.92 2.58 5.26
CA VAL A 3 0.52 2.32 5.37
C VAL A 3 0.69 0.83 5.56
N ASP A 4 1.52 0.21 4.72
CA ASP A 4 1.80 -1.22 4.79
C ASP A 4 3.23 -1.50 4.35
N PHE A 5 3.74 -2.68 4.71
CA PHE A 5 5.06 -3.14 4.31
C PHE A 5 5.13 -3.31 2.79
N LYS A 6 6.25 -2.89 2.21
CA LYS A 6 6.55 -3.24 0.82
C LYS A 6 6.60 -4.76 0.67
N LYS A 7 6.08 -5.26 -0.45
CA LYS A 7 6.07 -6.69 -0.78
C LYS A 7 7.41 -7.12 -1.37
N GLU A 8 8.44 -6.93 -0.58
CA GLU A 8 9.83 -7.28 -0.84
C GLU A 8 10.42 -7.91 0.41
N ASP A 9 11.45 -8.73 0.24
CA ASP A 9 12.12 -9.36 1.37
C ASP A 9 12.85 -8.28 2.19
N ALA A 10 12.55 -8.22 3.48
CA ALA A 10 13.06 -7.20 4.38
C ALA A 10 13.46 -7.86 5.70
N ALA A 11 14.55 -7.38 6.29
CA ALA A 11 15.10 -7.92 7.54
C ALA A 11 14.11 -7.87 8.73
N ILE A 12 13.06 -7.03 8.64
CA ILE A 12 12.04 -6.85 9.67
C ILE A 12 10.63 -6.89 9.07
N GLY A 13 9.67 -7.29 9.90
CA GLY A 13 8.24 -7.26 9.61
C GLY A 13 7.62 -8.63 9.32
N PRO A 14 6.36 -8.65 8.86
CA PRO A 14 5.63 -9.88 8.58
C PRO A 14 6.24 -10.65 7.40
N PRO A 15 5.97 -11.97 7.28
CA PRO A 15 6.37 -12.76 6.12
C PRO A 15 5.90 -12.14 4.81
N VAL A 16 6.75 -12.16 3.77
CA VAL A 16 6.45 -11.57 2.45
C VAL A 16 5.16 -12.14 1.84
N SER A 17 4.84 -13.40 2.13
CA SER A 17 3.65 -14.10 1.63
C SER A 17 2.33 -13.43 2.03
N ILE A 18 2.28 -12.75 3.18
CA ILE A 18 1.06 -12.08 3.67
C ILE A 18 1.00 -10.60 3.33
N ARG A 19 2.07 -10.02 2.78
CA ARG A 19 2.12 -8.60 2.43
C ARG A 19 1.29 -8.31 1.18
N VAL A 20 0.68 -7.13 1.14
CA VAL A 20 -0.03 -6.61 -0.02
C VAL A 20 0.89 -5.62 -0.73
N SER A 21 1.06 -5.72 -2.05
CA SER A 21 1.87 -4.71 -2.77
C SER A 21 1.12 -3.38 -2.85
N LYS A 22 1.85 -2.28 -3.06
CA LYS A 22 1.27 -0.95 -3.26
C LYS A 22 0.23 -0.95 -4.38
N GLU A 23 0.51 -1.63 -5.49
CA GLU A 23 -0.39 -1.77 -6.64
C GLU A 23 -1.63 -2.60 -6.31
N GLN A 24 -1.45 -3.71 -5.57
CA GLN A 24 -2.56 -4.53 -5.11
C GLN A 24 -3.50 -3.72 -4.21
N ALA A 25 -2.94 -2.96 -3.26
CA ALA A 25 -3.71 -2.12 -2.37
C ALA A 25 -4.43 -0.98 -3.11
N SER A 26 -3.74 -0.29 -4.03
CA SER A 26 -4.35 0.76 -4.88
C SER A 26 -5.60 0.23 -5.60
N ARG A 27 -5.45 -0.90 -6.31
CA ARG A 27 -6.54 -1.54 -7.07
C ARG A 27 -7.71 -1.96 -6.18
N LEU A 28 -7.43 -2.46 -4.98
CA LEU A 28 -8.49 -2.88 -4.04
C LEU A 28 -9.37 -1.71 -3.64
N PHE A 29 -8.76 -0.56 -3.34
CA PHE A 29 -9.48 0.63 -2.90
C PHE A 29 -10.09 1.42 -4.06
N GLU A 30 -9.47 1.44 -5.23
CA GLU A 30 -10.05 1.97 -6.47
C GLU A 30 -11.33 1.25 -6.86
N LYS A 31 -11.37 -0.09 -6.72
CA LYS A 31 -12.61 -0.89 -6.93
C LYS A 31 -13.75 -0.52 -5.97
N GLN A 32 -13.44 0.13 -4.84
CA GLN A 32 -14.43 0.62 -3.88
C GLN A 32 -14.82 2.10 -4.14
N GLY A 33 -14.42 2.67 -5.27
CA GLY A 33 -14.74 4.04 -5.65
C GLY A 33 -13.88 5.10 -4.97
N MET A 34 -12.70 4.73 -4.46
CA MET A 34 -11.74 5.70 -3.94
C MET A 34 -10.68 6.06 -4.99
N THR A 35 -10.21 7.30 -4.96
CA THR A 35 -9.17 7.80 -5.86
C THR A 35 -7.87 7.98 -5.11
N VAL A 36 -6.73 7.58 -5.67
CA VAL A 36 -5.41 7.89 -5.10
C VAL A 36 -5.14 9.39 -5.25
N LEU A 37 -4.94 10.08 -4.14
CA LEU A 37 -4.57 11.49 -4.13
C LEU A 37 -3.05 11.68 -4.08
N LYS A 38 -2.36 10.86 -3.27
CA LYS A 38 -0.91 10.90 -3.08
C LYS A 38 -0.39 9.51 -2.76
N SER A 39 0.85 9.23 -3.13
CA SER A 39 1.58 8.07 -2.62
C SER A 39 3.04 8.42 -2.36
N HIS A 40 3.63 7.74 -1.38
CA HIS A 40 5.03 7.89 -1.02
C HIS A 40 5.63 6.53 -0.73
N ASP A 41 6.88 6.34 -1.16
CA ASP A 41 7.68 5.20 -0.74
C ASP A 41 8.48 5.59 0.49
N LEU A 42 8.43 4.73 1.50
CA LEU A 42 9.18 4.82 2.74
C LEU A 42 10.24 3.71 2.75
N ASN A 43 11.09 3.65 3.77
CA ASN A 43 12.19 2.66 3.83
C ASN A 43 11.69 1.22 3.63
N TYR A 44 10.78 0.75 4.51
CA TYR A 44 10.23 -0.62 4.45
C TYR A 44 8.74 -0.66 4.10
N HIS A 45 8.13 0.49 3.87
CA HIS A 45 6.69 0.65 3.73
C HIS A 45 6.34 1.50 2.51
N TYR A 46 5.08 1.46 2.13
CA TYR A 46 4.49 2.47 1.27
C TYR A 46 3.36 3.19 2.02
N LEU A 47 3.07 4.42 1.60
CA LEU A 47 1.92 5.21 2.02
C LEU A 47 1.06 5.50 0.80
N ILE A 48 -0.26 5.30 0.91
CA ILE A 48 -1.24 5.80 -0.08
C ILE A 48 -2.31 6.62 0.64
N VAL A 49 -2.52 7.84 0.17
CA VAL A 49 -3.62 8.70 0.60
C VAL A 49 -4.71 8.61 -0.45
N PHE A 50 -5.91 8.23 -0.01
CA PHE A 50 -7.08 8.14 -0.86
C PHE A 50 -8.06 9.27 -0.55
N GLY A 51 -8.81 9.69 -1.56
CA GLY A 51 -9.96 10.58 -1.46
C GLY A 51 -11.21 9.89 -1.98
N LYS A 52 -12.36 10.33 -1.49
CA LYS A 52 -13.66 9.96 -2.05
C LYS A 52 -14.08 11.10 -2.98
N ASN A 53 -14.47 10.76 -4.20
CA ASN A 53 -15.18 11.71 -5.06
C ASN A 53 -16.56 12.01 -4.47
#